data_AF-A0A8H8J8K4-F1
#
_entry.id   AF-A0A8H8J8K4-F1
#
_cell.length_a   1.000
_cell.length_b   1.000
_cell.length_c   1.000
_cell.angle_alpha   90.00
_cell.angle_beta   90.00
_cell.angle_gamma   90.00
#
_symmetry.space_group_name_H-M   'P 1'
#
loop_
_entity.id
_entity.type
_entity.pdbx_description
1 polymer ?
#
loop_
_entity_poly.entity_id
_entity_poly.type
_entity_poly.pdbx_seq_one_letter_code
_entity_poly.pdbx_strand_id
1 'polypeptide(L)'
;MKFSFTSLFALVLSPCLVSATAIPSQNLTIPEVHLVARAESTQQFASYAAASVASAKWVNQGKTKVVPKNLVLYTSRLKSSPAYGKVVGVGLKTAAGSVTPLVRIDMDNTGKGIHFNAVQLDNSQQKLAAVLTSTVNMTPAARTSLYLDYLKGVENRSAEFLWNWWSTGKVN
;
A
#
# COMPACT_ATOMS: atom_id res chain seq x y z
N MET A 1 42.71 43.88 -34.02
CA MET A 1 43.23 42.54 -34.38
C MET A 1 42.14 41.83 -35.18
N LYS A 2 42.33 41.60 -36.50
CA LYS A 2 42.72 40.29 -37.11
C LYS A 2 41.61 39.22 -36.89
N PHE A 3 40.95 38.52 -37.82
CA PHE A 3 40.98 38.26 -39.29
C PHE A 3 39.54 37.81 -39.70
N SER A 4 39.00 38.13 -40.90
CA SER A 4 38.88 37.26 -42.12
C SER A 4 38.22 35.89 -41.87
N PHE A 5 37.17 35.39 -42.56
CA PHE A 5 36.99 35.18 -44.01
C PHE A 5 35.51 34.94 -44.40
N THR A 6 35.18 35.33 -45.62
CA THR A 6 34.03 34.94 -46.45
C THR A 6 34.05 33.45 -46.81
N SER A 7 32.88 32.79 -46.89
CA SER A 7 32.61 31.87 -48.00
C SER A 7 31.11 31.61 -48.19
N LEU A 8 30.67 31.86 -49.41
CA LEU A 8 29.37 31.58 -49.99
C LEU A 8 29.32 30.10 -50.38
N PHE A 9 28.24 29.38 -50.10
CA PHE A 9 27.82 28.26 -50.94
C PHE A 9 26.29 28.19 -50.94
N ALA A 10 25.70 28.73 -52.01
CA ALA A 10 24.35 28.40 -52.43
C ALA A 10 24.45 27.14 -53.31
N LEU A 11 23.66 26.12 -52.99
CA LEU A 11 23.44 24.98 -53.87
C LEU A 11 21.93 24.76 -54.02
N VAL A 12 21.53 24.92 -55.28
CA VAL A 12 20.23 24.74 -55.90
C VAL A 12 19.73 23.33 -55.68
N LEU A 13 18.42 23.13 -55.47
CA LEU A 13 17.71 21.92 -55.90
C LEU A 13 16.18 22.17 -56.02
N SER A 14 15.68 21.83 -57.21
CA SER A 14 14.34 21.91 -57.79
C SER A 14 13.12 21.54 -56.92
N PRO A 15 11.91 21.98 -57.33
CA PRO A 15 10.66 21.49 -56.78
C PRO A 15 10.29 20.17 -57.47
N CYS A 16 10.28 19.07 -56.73
CA CYS A 16 9.65 17.84 -57.18
C CYS A 16 8.37 17.64 -56.36
N LEU A 17 7.24 17.93 -57.00
CA LEU A 17 5.93 17.44 -56.59
C LEU A 17 6.00 15.91 -56.46
N VAL A 18 5.76 15.39 -55.25
CA VAL A 18 5.37 14.00 -55.07
C VAL A 18 4.01 13.99 -54.38
N SER A 19 3.07 13.41 -55.11
CA SER A 19 1.65 13.25 -54.81
C SER A 19 1.38 12.78 -53.39
N ALA A 20 0.40 13.40 -52.75
CA ALA A 20 -0.25 12.87 -51.57
C ALA A 20 -1.02 11.59 -51.95
N THR A 21 -0.41 10.43 -51.75
CA THR A 21 -1.14 9.17 -51.66
C THR A 21 -1.70 9.03 -50.25
N ALA A 22 -3.02 9.11 -50.13
CA ALA A 22 -3.75 8.86 -48.91
C ALA A 22 -3.39 7.47 -48.34
N ILE A 23 -2.85 7.44 -47.12
CA ILE A 23 -2.70 6.21 -46.36
C ILE A 23 -4.07 5.90 -45.73
N PRO A 24 -4.66 4.71 -45.94
CA PRO A 24 -5.91 4.35 -45.30
C PRO A 24 -5.71 4.24 -43.79
N SER A 25 -6.58 4.90 -43.02
CA SER A 25 -6.65 4.77 -41.55
C SER A 25 -6.79 3.31 -41.15
N GLN A 26 -5.68 2.68 -40.78
CA GLN A 26 -5.71 1.44 -40.04
C GLN A 26 -6.07 1.79 -38.60
N ASN A 27 -7.26 1.34 -38.21
CA ASN A 27 -7.79 1.43 -36.86
C ASN A 27 -6.91 0.58 -35.94
N LEU A 28 -5.82 1.17 -35.45
CA LEU A 28 -4.96 0.59 -34.43
C LEU A 28 -5.74 0.64 -33.12
N THR A 29 -6.50 -0.42 -32.84
CA THR A 29 -7.03 -0.70 -31.52
C THR A 29 -5.83 -0.95 -30.60
N ILE A 30 -5.36 0.12 -29.95
CA ILE A 30 -4.44 0.02 -28.82
C ILE A 30 -5.18 -0.85 -27.80
N PRO A 31 -4.62 -2.00 -27.37
CA PRO A 31 -5.22 -2.71 -26.25
C PRO A 31 -5.19 -1.75 -25.06
N GLU A 32 -6.38 -1.32 -24.65
CA GLU A 32 -6.59 -0.56 -23.42
C GLU A 32 -6.00 -1.40 -22.30
N VAL A 33 -4.78 -1.06 -21.89
CA VAL A 33 -4.21 -1.56 -20.66
C VAL A 33 -5.07 -0.94 -19.57
N HIS A 34 -6.13 -1.65 -19.20
CA HIS A 34 -6.88 -1.38 -17.98
C HIS A 34 -5.87 -1.46 -16.84
N LEU A 35 -5.30 -0.30 -16.50
CA LEU A 35 -4.59 -0.08 -15.26
C LEU A 35 -5.60 -0.38 -14.17
N VAL A 36 -5.58 -1.61 -13.66
CA VAL A 36 -6.36 -1.98 -12.48
C VAL A 36 -5.81 -1.11 -11.36
N ALA A 37 -6.48 0.02 -11.11
CA ALA A 37 -6.16 0.92 -10.03
C ALA A 37 -6.15 0.07 -8.75
N ARG A 38 -5.00 0.03 -8.07
CA ARG A 38 -4.86 -0.63 -6.77
C ARG A 38 -5.81 0.07 -5.80
N ALA A 39 -6.96 -0.54 -5.53
CA ALA A 39 -7.98 0.02 -4.66
C ALA A 39 -7.58 -0.16 -3.19
N GLU A 40 -6.73 0.74 -2.69
CA GLU A 40 -6.60 0.94 -1.26
C GLU A 40 -7.72 1.88 -0.80
N SER A 41 -8.67 1.33 -0.03
CA SER A 41 -9.69 2.12 0.65
C SER A 41 -9.08 2.72 1.91
N THR A 42 -9.20 4.03 2.11
CA THR A 42 -8.83 4.68 3.38
C THR A 42 -10.10 5.06 4.13
N GLN A 43 -10.22 4.63 5.38
CA GLN A 43 -11.36 4.94 6.24
C GLN A 43 -10.88 5.46 7.59
N GLN A 44 -11.55 6.48 8.13
CA GLN A 44 -11.19 7.11 9.39
C GLN A 44 -12.02 6.55 10.54
N PHE A 45 -11.36 6.31 11.68
CA PHE A 45 -11.96 5.76 12.88
C PHE A 45 -11.53 6.54 14.12
N ALA A 46 -12.48 6.73 15.04
CA ALA A 46 -12.24 7.49 16.27
C ALA A 46 -11.39 6.75 17.31
N SER A 47 -11.26 5.42 17.20
CA SER A 47 -10.57 4.62 18.22
C SER A 47 -9.85 3.41 17.64
N TYR A 48 -8.84 2.94 18.39
CA TYR A 48 -8.08 1.72 18.09
C TYR A 48 -9.01 0.50 17.91
N ALA A 49 -9.95 0.30 18.84
CA ALA A 49 -10.89 -0.81 18.80
C ALA A 49 -11.80 -0.77 17.57
N ALA A 50 -12.30 0.42 17.18
CA ALA A 50 -13.12 0.55 15.98
C ALA A 50 -12.32 0.24 14.70
N ALA A 51 -11.09 0.75 14.61
CA ALA A 51 -10.21 0.51 13.45
C ALA A 51 -9.80 -0.97 13.32
N SER A 52 -9.50 -1.63 14.45
CA SER A 52 -9.11 -3.05 14.46
C SER A 52 -10.29 -3.96 14.07
N VAL A 53 -11.49 -3.69 14.59
CA VAL A 53 -12.71 -4.43 14.24
C VAL A 53 -13.06 -4.25 12.77
N ALA A 54 -13.00 -3.02 12.27
CA ALA A 54 -13.23 -2.75 10.84
C ALA A 54 -12.22 -3.48 9.95
N SER A 55 -10.95 -3.54 10.37
CA SER A 55 -9.88 -4.25 9.68
C SER A 55 -10.13 -5.76 9.64
N ALA A 56 -10.48 -6.38 10.78
CA ALA A 56 -10.81 -7.80 10.82
C ALA A 56 -12.07 -8.12 10.00
N LYS A 57 -13.09 -7.26 10.04
CA LYS A 57 -14.28 -7.37 9.20
C LYS A 57 -13.92 -7.29 7.72
N TRP A 58 -13.04 -6.35 7.32
CA TRP A 58 -12.57 -6.21 5.95
C TRP A 58 -11.90 -7.47 5.43
N VAL A 59 -10.96 -8.06 6.18
CA VAL A 59 -10.32 -9.32 5.81
C VAL A 59 -11.35 -10.43 5.56
N ASN A 60 -12.39 -10.48 6.38
CA ASN A 60 -13.48 -11.46 6.30
C ASN A 60 -14.60 -11.10 5.31
N GLN A 61 -14.52 -10.00 4.54
CA GLN A 61 -15.50 -9.72 3.47
C GLN A 61 -15.30 -10.60 2.23
N GLY A 62 -14.07 -11.09 2.01
CA GLY A 62 -13.75 -12.03 0.94
C GLY A 62 -14.51 -13.36 1.05
N LYS A 63 -14.46 -14.19 0.01
CA LYS A 63 -15.09 -15.52 0.00
C LYS A 63 -14.47 -16.43 1.05
N THR A 64 -13.13 -16.39 1.15
CA THR A 64 -12.39 -17.16 2.14
C THR A 64 -12.38 -16.44 3.48
N LYS A 65 -12.73 -17.16 4.56
CA LYS A 65 -12.74 -16.62 5.92
C LYS A 65 -11.48 -17.02 6.67
N VAL A 66 -11.08 -16.17 7.62
CA VAL A 66 -9.94 -16.45 8.50
C VAL A 66 -10.30 -17.57 9.47
N VAL A 67 -9.40 -18.56 9.56
CA VAL A 67 -9.38 -19.56 10.62
C VAL A 67 -8.31 -19.15 11.63
N PRO A 68 -8.66 -18.67 12.84
CA PRO A 68 -7.70 -18.05 13.76
C PRO A 68 -6.51 -18.93 14.11
N LYS A 69 -6.73 -20.24 14.24
CA LYS A 69 -5.70 -21.25 14.55
C LYS A 69 -4.59 -21.37 13.49
N ASN A 70 -4.86 -20.92 12.27
CA ASN A 70 -3.89 -20.96 11.17
C ASN A 70 -3.07 -19.67 11.07
N LEU A 71 -3.40 -18.66 11.87
CA LEU A 71 -2.68 -17.40 11.88
C LEU A 71 -1.34 -17.55 12.58
N VAL A 72 -0.38 -16.77 12.09
CA VAL A 72 0.94 -16.59 12.70
C VAL A 72 1.21 -15.11 12.93
N LEU A 73 2.10 -14.81 13.86
CA LEU A 73 2.53 -13.44 14.10
C LEU A 73 3.29 -12.91 12.89
N TYR A 74 3.05 -11.65 12.55
CA TYR A 74 3.78 -10.92 11.52
C TYR A 74 4.69 -9.88 12.17
N THR A 75 5.98 -10.02 11.91
CA THR A 75 7.04 -9.11 12.37
C THR A 75 7.33 -8.08 11.28
N SER A 76 7.49 -6.81 11.66
CA SER A 76 7.88 -5.76 10.72
C SER A 76 9.26 -6.03 10.12
N ARG A 77 9.36 -5.87 8.81
CA ARG A 77 10.57 -6.13 8.01
C ARG A 77 11.22 -4.85 7.46
N LEU A 78 10.58 -3.69 7.64
CA LEU A 78 11.08 -2.43 7.10
C LEU A 78 12.13 -1.85 8.04
N LYS A 79 13.40 -1.85 7.63
CA LYS A 79 14.53 -1.39 8.46
C LYS A 79 14.42 0.08 8.90
N SER A 80 13.79 0.93 8.10
CA SER A 80 13.55 2.34 8.44
C SER A 80 12.38 2.55 9.41
N SER A 81 11.59 1.52 9.70
CA SER A 81 10.48 1.61 10.64
C SER A 81 11.00 1.52 12.08
N PRO A 82 10.48 2.34 13.02
CA PRO A 82 10.75 2.15 14.45
C PRO A 82 10.27 0.79 14.98
N ALA A 83 9.41 0.09 14.23
CA ALA A 83 8.93 -1.25 14.55
C ALA A 83 9.80 -2.39 13.99
N TYR A 84 10.93 -2.12 13.34
CA TYR A 84 11.75 -3.17 12.72
C TYR A 84 12.06 -4.30 13.72
N GLY A 85 11.76 -5.55 13.34
CA GLY A 85 11.96 -6.72 14.20
C GLY A 85 10.90 -6.92 15.29
N LYS A 86 9.87 -6.05 15.38
CA LYS A 86 8.77 -6.18 16.33
C LYS A 86 7.53 -6.80 15.69
N VAL A 87 6.72 -7.49 16.49
CA VAL A 87 5.41 -7.97 16.08
C VAL A 87 4.49 -6.77 15.84
N VAL A 88 3.93 -6.68 14.64
CA VAL A 88 3.01 -5.59 14.26
C VAL A 88 1.64 -6.11 13.81
N GLY A 89 1.46 -7.43 13.73
CA GLY A 89 0.15 -8.01 13.53
C GLY A 89 0.16 -9.49 13.23
N VAL A 90 -0.76 -9.91 12.38
CA VAL A 90 -1.04 -11.31 12.08
C VAL A 90 -1.13 -11.55 10.59
N GLY A 91 -0.81 -12.77 10.19
CA GLY A 91 -0.83 -13.18 8.80
C GLY A 91 -0.91 -14.69 8.64
N LEU A 92 -0.71 -15.14 7.40
CA LEU A 92 -0.64 -16.56 7.07
C LEU A 92 0.74 -16.92 6.58
N LYS A 93 1.20 -18.10 6.98
CA LYS A 93 2.43 -18.69 6.44
C LYS A 93 2.13 -19.27 5.06
N THR A 94 2.89 -18.82 4.07
CA THR A 94 2.89 -19.37 2.71
C THR A 94 3.60 -20.72 2.67
N ALA A 95 3.37 -21.49 1.61
CA ALA A 95 4.10 -22.75 1.38
C ALA A 95 5.63 -22.55 1.35
N ALA A 96 6.09 -21.39 0.87
CA ALA A 96 7.50 -20.99 0.86
C ALA A 96 8.03 -20.53 2.23
N GLY A 97 7.25 -20.66 3.31
CA GLY A 97 7.64 -20.31 4.67
C GLY A 97 7.58 -18.81 5.02
N SER A 98 7.34 -17.94 4.03
CA SER A 98 7.16 -16.50 4.26
C SER A 98 5.80 -16.19 4.87
N VAL A 99 5.71 -15.18 5.73
CA VAL A 99 4.43 -14.71 6.29
C VAL A 99 3.86 -13.56 5.46
N THR A 100 2.64 -13.73 4.96
CA THR A 100 1.86 -12.69 4.30
C THR A 100 0.94 -12.03 5.34
N PRO A 101 1.09 -10.71 5.62
CA PRO A 101 0.26 -10.04 6.61
C PRO A 101 -1.18 -9.90 6.13
N LEU A 102 -2.13 -10.17 7.02
CA LEU A 102 -3.56 -9.96 6.80
C LEU A 102 -4.06 -8.69 7.49
N VAL A 103 -3.64 -8.48 8.75
CA VAL A 103 -3.88 -7.25 9.50
C VAL A 103 -2.58 -6.87 10.19
N ARG A 104 -2.14 -5.62 10.03
CA ARG A 104 -0.99 -5.06 10.74
C ARG A 104 -1.22 -3.62 11.14
N ILE A 105 -0.64 -3.21 12.26
CA ILE A 105 -0.60 -1.82 12.67
C ILE A 105 0.63 -1.18 12.05
N ASP A 106 0.40 -0.17 11.23
CA ASP A 106 1.44 0.65 10.62
C ASP A 106 1.35 2.09 11.12
N MET A 107 2.45 2.81 10.92
CA MET A 107 2.53 4.24 11.16
C MET A 107 3.10 4.90 9.91
N ASP A 108 2.46 5.97 9.49
CA ASP A 108 2.86 6.81 8.38
C ASP A 108 3.02 8.26 8.83
N ASN A 109 4.01 8.95 8.27
CA ASN A 109 4.27 10.37 8.49
C ASN A 109 3.76 11.28 7.36
N THR A 110 3.19 10.70 6.29
CA THR A 110 2.84 11.41 5.05
C THR A 110 1.34 11.60 4.81
N GLY A 111 0.46 11.10 5.69
CA GLY A 111 -0.96 11.46 5.65
C GLY A 111 -1.92 10.59 6.44
N LYS A 112 -1.54 9.36 6.83
CA LYS A 112 -2.46 8.42 7.51
C LYS A 112 -2.27 8.30 9.02
N GLY A 113 -1.19 8.84 9.58
CA GLY A 113 -0.87 8.64 10.99
C GLY A 113 -0.72 7.15 11.34
N ILE A 114 -1.19 6.75 12.52
CA ILE A 114 -1.28 5.34 12.93
C ILE A 114 -2.56 4.74 12.33
N HIS A 115 -2.44 3.57 11.73
CA HIS A 115 -3.55 2.90 11.05
C HIS A 115 -3.37 1.38 11.05
N PHE A 116 -4.48 0.67 10.91
CA PHE A 116 -4.45 -0.74 10.57
C PHE A 116 -4.47 -0.89 9.05
N ASN A 117 -3.50 -1.64 8.50
CA ASN A 117 -3.55 -2.12 7.14
C ASN A 117 -4.14 -3.53 7.12
N ALA A 118 -5.24 -3.70 6.38
CA ALA A 118 -5.95 -4.96 6.22
C ALA A 118 -6.03 -5.36 4.75
N VAL A 119 -5.94 -6.67 4.49
CA VAL A 119 -5.94 -7.24 3.13
C VAL A 119 -6.92 -8.41 3.08
N GLN A 120 -7.76 -8.47 2.05
CA GLN A 120 -8.65 -9.63 1.88
C GLN A 120 -7.84 -10.89 1.55
N LEU A 121 -8.25 -12.00 2.16
CA LEU A 121 -7.51 -13.26 2.11
C LEU A 121 -7.42 -13.85 0.70
N ASP A 122 -8.51 -13.77 -0.06
CA ASP A 122 -8.63 -14.25 -1.43
C ASP A 122 -8.36 -13.18 -2.49
N ASN A 123 -8.17 -11.93 -2.09
CA ASN A 123 -7.86 -10.83 -2.99
C ASN A 123 -6.91 -9.81 -2.35
N SER A 124 -5.61 -10.03 -2.55
CA SER A 124 -4.58 -9.17 -1.96
C SER A 124 -4.50 -7.75 -2.53
N GLN A 125 -5.25 -7.48 -3.61
CA GLN A 125 -5.39 -6.14 -4.17
C GLN A 125 -6.42 -5.29 -3.41
N GLN A 126 -7.33 -5.91 -2.66
CA GLN A 126 -8.34 -5.22 -1.85
C GLN A 126 -7.78 -4.88 -0.48
N LYS A 127 -7.40 -3.61 -0.31
CA LYS A 127 -6.73 -3.14 0.89
C LYS A 127 -7.57 -2.10 1.61
N LEU A 128 -7.49 -2.11 2.94
CA LEU A 128 -8.04 -1.08 3.79
C LEU A 128 -6.92 -0.49 4.65
N ALA A 129 -6.82 0.83 4.66
CA ALA A 129 -6.13 1.60 5.69
C ALA A 129 -7.18 2.19 6.65
N ALA A 130 -7.34 1.55 7.81
CA ALA A 130 -8.24 2.00 8.88
C ALA A 130 -7.47 2.96 9.80
N VAL A 131 -7.61 4.25 9.54
CA VAL A 131 -6.84 5.35 10.12
C VAL A 131 -7.40 5.79 11.47
N LEU A 132 -6.52 5.93 12.46
CA LEU A 132 -6.86 6.55 13.74
C LEU A 132 -6.83 8.07 13.60
N THR A 133 -8.01 8.68 13.52
CA THR A 133 -8.17 10.12 13.20
C THR A 133 -7.35 11.02 14.11
N SER A 134 -7.29 10.71 15.41
CA SER A 134 -6.55 11.50 16.41
C SER A 134 -5.04 11.55 16.16
N THR A 135 -4.48 10.64 15.36
CA THR A 135 -3.04 10.49 15.14
C THR A 135 -2.54 11.17 13.86
N VAL A 136 -3.44 11.61 12.98
CA VAL A 136 -3.10 12.20 11.68
C VAL A 136 -2.33 13.50 11.85
N ASN A 137 -2.75 14.36 12.78
CA ASN A 137 -2.12 15.67 13.02
C ASN A 137 -1.08 15.67 14.15
N MET A 138 -0.72 14.49 14.68
CA MET A 138 0.35 14.39 15.67
C MET A 138 1.72 14.71 15.06
N THR A 139 2.63 15.23 15.87
CA THR A 139 4.03 15.35 15.47
C THR A 139 4.62 13.96 15.23
N PRO A 140 5.63 13.81 14.34
CA PRO A 140 6.26 12.51 14.09
C PRO A 140 6.77 11.82 15.36
N ALA A 141 7.34 12.57 16.29
CA ALA A 141 7.85 12.04 17.56
C ALA A 141 6.73 11.52 18.47
N ALA A 142 5.66 12.30 18.69
CA ALA A 142 4.53 11.89 19.52
C ALA A 142 3.81 10.67 18.93
N ARG A 143 3.63 10.66 17.59
CA ARG A 143 3.04 9.53 16.87
C ARG A 143 3.90 8.27 17.01
N THR A 144 5.21 8.40 16.88
CA THR A 144 6.15 7.28 17.05
C THR A 144 6.07 6.69 18.45
N SER A 145 6.03 7.53 19.49
CA SER A 145 5.88 7.07 20.88
C SER A 145 4.57 6.29 21.07
N LEU A 146 3.44 6.85 20.63
CA LEU A 146 2.14 6.20 20.75
C LEU A 146 2.08 4.88 19.96
N TYR A 147 2.67 4.86 18.76
CA TYR A 147 2.75 3.65 17.95
C TYR A 147 3.52 2.53 18.66
N LEU A 148 4.69 2.86 19.23
CA LEU A 148 5.47 1.89 20.00
C LEU A 148 4.73 1.41 21.26
N ASP A 149 3.96 2.29 21.92
CA ASP A 149 3.13 1.89 23.06
C ASP A 149 2.01 0.93 22.64
N TYR A 150 1.40 1.12 21.47
CA TYR A 150 0.48 0.12 20.92
C TYR A 150 1.17 -1.21 20.68
N LEU A 151 2.39 -1.22 20.13
CA LEU A 151 3.11 -2.47 19.88
C LEU A 151 3.42 -3.23 21.17
N LYS A 152 3.69 -2.57 22.30
CA LYS A 152 3.84 -3.24 23.60
C LYS A 152 2.60 -4.06 23.99
N GLY A 153 1.40 -3.61 23.63
CA GLY A 153 0.14 -4.35 23.86
C GLY A 153 -0.01 -5.59 22.98
N VAL A 154 0.70 -5.63 21.85
CA VAL A 154 0.71 -6.72 20.89
C VAL A 154 1.86 -7.71 21.16
N GLU A 155 2.97 -7.22 21.71
CA GLU A 155 4.13 -8.01 22.10
C GLU A 155 3.72 -9.12 23.09
N ASN A 156 4.34 -10.30 22.95
CA ASN A 156 4.11 -11.50 23.78
C ASN A 156 2.70 -12.09 23.74
N ARG A 157 1.84 -11.70 22.79
CA ARG A 157 0.52 -12.32 22.56
C ARG A 157 0.58 -13.35 21.42
N SER A 158 -0.30 -14.35 21.47
CA SER A 158 -0.45 -15.31 20.36
C SER A 158 -1.21 -14.68 19.19
N ALA A 159 -1.03 -15.22 17.97
CA ALA A 159 -1.75 -14.74 16.80
C ALA A 159 -3.26 -14.91 16.92
N GLU A 160 -3.71 -16.02 17.52
CA GLU A 160 -5.12 -16.27 17.81
C GLU A 160 -5.70 -15.25 18.79
N PHE A 161 -4.97 -14.93 19.86
CA PHE A 161 -5.37 -13.89 20.81
C PHE A 161 -5.53 -12.53 20.12
N LEU A 162 -4.53 -12.12 19.33
CA LEU A 162 -4.58 -10.84 18.62
C LEU A 162 -5.75 -10.77 17.65
N TRP A 163 -6.02 -11.86 16.93
CA TRP A 163 -7.17 -11.93 16.03
C TRP A 163 -8.50 -11.81 16.79
N ASN A 164 -8.66 -12.52 17.91
CA ASN A 164 -9.87 -12.45 18.73
C ASN A 164 -10.07 -11.06 19.33
N TRP A 165 -8.99 -10.44 19.81
CA TRP A 165 -9.04 -9.07 20.31
C TRP A 165 -9.42 -8.09 19.21
N TRP A 166 -8.74 -8.13 18.06
CA TRP A 166 -8.99 -7.18 16.98
C TRP A 166 -10.34 -7.40 16.29
N SER A 167 -10.84 -8.63 16.21
CA SER A 167 -12.16 -8.91 15.63
C SER A 167 -13.33 -8.51 16.52
N THR A 168 -13.12 -8.38 17.83
CA THR A 168 -14.17 -8.02 18.80
C THR A 168 -14.02 -6.62 19.38
N GLY A 169 -12.82 -6.03 19.30
CA GLY A 169 -12.47 -4.78 19.97
C GLY A 169 -12.30 -4.93 21.49
N LYS A 170 -12.37 -6.16 22.02
CA LYS A 170 -12.32 -6.46 23.45
C LYS A 170 -11.13 -7.33 23.79
N VAL A 171 -10.38 -6.94 24.82
CA VAL A 171 -9.30 -7.77 25.38
C VAL A 171 -9.98 -8.86 26.19
N ASN A 172 -10.09 -10.07 25.63
CA ASN A 172 -10.70 -11.23 26.28
C ASN A 172 -9.61 -12.22 26.70
#